data_AF-A0A672K7J0-F1
#
_entry.id   AF-A0A672K7J0-F1
#
_cell.length_a   1.000
_cell.length_b   1.000
_cell.length_c   1.000
_cell.angle_alpha   90.00
_cell.angle_beta   90.00
_cell.angle_gamma   90.00
#
_symmetry.space_group_name_H-M   'P 1'
#
loop_
_entity.id
_entity.type
_entity.pdbx_description
1 polymer ?
#
loop_
_entity_poly.entity_id
_entity_poly.type
_entity_poly.pdbx_seq_one_letter_code
_entity_poly.pdbx_strand_id
1 'polypeptide(L)'
;MSFYGVKRRTMRSLGFARFGVWRNLLQVWRRGYHGNRKGEGFVLGGLYVIGPENQGILLEHHEKEFGDKAALSVVRTAVSRIQKTEETRDN
;
A
#
# COMPACT_ATOMS: atom_id res chain seq x y z
N MET A 1 -15.02 -14.89 -5.82
CA MET A 1 -13.75 -14.82 -5.05
C MET A 1 -13.94 -13.82 -3.91
N SER A 2 -13.83 -14.23 -2.64
CA SER A 2 -13.85 -13.27 -1.52
C SER A 2 -12.43 -12.90 -1.14
N PHE A 3 -12.07 -11.63 -1.29
CA PHE A 3 -10.83 -11.09 -0.73
C PHE A 3 -11.06 -10.80 0.75
N TYR A 4 -10.58 -11.67 1.63
CA TYR A 4 -10.73 -11.54 3.08
C TYR A 4 -9.83 -10.44 3.70
N GLY A 5 -9.02 -9.78 2.88
CA GLY A 5 -8.04 -8.79 3.34
C GLY A 5 -6.93 -9.40 4.19
N VAL A 6 -5.78 -8.72 4.24
CA VAL A 6 -4.69 -9.14 5.13
C VAL A 6 -5.08 -8.80 6.58
N LYS A 7 -4.77 -9.72 7.50
CA LYS A 7 -4.96 -9.54 8.95
C LYS A 7 -4.40 -8.18 9.37
N ARG A 8 -5.18 -7.39 10.11
CA ARG A 8 -4.81 -6.04 10.58
C ARG A 8 -3.39 -6.07 11.16
N ARG A 9 -2.48 -5.32 10.54
CA ARG A 9 -1.08 -5.17 10.99
C ARG A 9 -0.96 -3.86 11.72
N THR A 10 -0.58 -3.91 12.98
CA THR A 10 -0.33 -2.73 13.78
C THR A 10 1.16 -2.62 14.07
N MET A 11 1.72 -1.45 13.79
CA MET A 11 2.99 -1.02 14.34
C MET A 11 2.80 -0.85 15.85
N ARG A 12 3.55 -1.60 16.66
CA ARG A 12 3.61 -1.33 18.11
C ARG A 12 4.31 0.03 18.32
N SER A 13 4.23 0.61 19.52
CA SER A 13 4.86 1.89 19.86
C SER A 13 6.34 2.03 19.45
N LEU A 14 7.10 0.93 19.35
CA LEU A 14 8.47 0.90 18.81
C LEU A 14 8.58 1.37 17.35
N GLY A 15 7.49 1.36 16.58
CA GLY A 15 7.46 1.91 15.22
C GLY A 15 7.84 3.39 15.16
N PHE A 16 7.51 4.14 16.21
CA PHE A 16 7.90 5.54 16.34
C PHE A 16 9.40 5.73 16.62
N ALA A 17 10.14 4.71 17.03
CA ALA A 17 11.60 4.83 17.20
C ALA A 17 12.36 4.79 15.86
N ARG A 18 11.70 4.46 14.75
CA ARG A 18 12.37 4.35 13.44
C ARG A 18 12.60 5.73 12.84
N PHE A 19 13.84 5.98 12.41
CA PHE A 19 14.27 7.25 11.83
C PHE A 19 13.48 7.67 10.58
N GLY A 20 12.99 6.69 9.79
CA GLY A 20 12.17 6.93 8.60
C GLY A 20 10.85 7.64 8.91
N VAL A 21 10.19 7.29 10.02
CA VAL A 21 8.92 7.88 10.44
C VAL A 21 9.10 9.36 10.80
N TRP A 22 10.18 9.70 11.53
CA TRP A 22 10.49 11.10 11.87
C TRP A 22 10.84 11.96 10.65
N ARG A 23 11.59 11.41 9.69
CA ARG A 23 11.90 12.12 8.43
C ARG A 23 10.65 12.43 7.64
N ASN A 24 9.74 11.46 7.52
CA ASN A 24 8.46 11.65 6.87
C ASN A 24 7.62 12.69 7.63
N LEU A 25 7.53 12.60 8.96
CA LEU A 25 6.77 13.53 9.77
C LEU A 25 7.28 14.98 9.61
N LEU A 26 8.60 15.19 9.66
CA LEU A 26 9.25 16.49 9.43
C LEU A 26 9.01 17.04 8.02
N GLN A 27 9.02 16.19 7.00
CA GLN A 27 8.77 16.60 5.62
C GLN A 27 7.30 17.01 5.42
N VAL A 28 6.38 16.28 6.04
CA VAL A 28 4.93 16.53 5.93
C VAL A 28 4.55 17.77 6.75
N TRP A 29 5.15 17.99 7.92
CA TRP A 29 5.06 19.23 8.69
C TRP A 29 5.51 20.45 7.89
N ARG A 30 6.65 20.36 7.18
CA ARG A 30 7.13 21.44 6.30
C ARG A 30 6.16 21.75 5.14
N ARG A 31 5.30 20.81 4.76
CA ARG A 31 4.29 20.97 3.70
C ARG A 31 2.91 21.38 4.23
N GLY A 32 2.78 21.66 5.53
CA GLY A 32 1.53 22.11 6.15
C GLY A 32 0.44 21.03 6.26
N TYR A 33 0.77 19.76 6.01
CA TYR A 33 -0.20 18.67 6.05
C TYR A 33 -0.45 18.24 7.51
N HIS A 34 -1.67 18.44 7.99
CA HIS A 34 -2.14 17.85 9.24
C HIS A 34 -2.55 16.41 8.97
N GLY A 35 -1.69 15.46 9.31
CA GLY A 35 -2.01 14.03 9.24
C GLY A 35 -3.23 13.70 10.11
N ASN A 36 -4.02 12.72 9.69
CA ASN A 36 -5.18 12.26 10.46
C ASN A 36 -4.74 11.70 11.82
N ARG A 37 -5.00 12.43 12.90
CA ARG A 37 -4.75 11.99 14.29
C ARG A 37 -5.94 11.25 14.90
N LYS A 38 -7.04 11.10 14.15
CA LYS A 38 -8.26 10.42 14.61
C LYS A 38 -8.10 8.90 14.40
N GLY A 39 -7.81 8.18 15.48
CA GLY A 39 -7.58 6.73 15.52
C GLY A 39 -6.30 6.36 16.27
N GLU A 40 -6.04 5.06 16.47
CA GLU A 40 -4.82 4.55 17.12
C GLU A 40 -3.53 5.01 16.42
N GLY A 41 -3.57 5.31 15.11
CA GLY A 41 -2.38 5.77 14.36
C GLY A 41 -1.31 4.69 14.13
N PHE A 42 -1.56 3.47 14.60
CA PHE A 42 -0.64 2.35 14.56
C PHE A 42 -0.90 1.38 13.41
N VAL A 43 -2.00 1.49 12.67
CA VAL A 43 -2.34 0.52 11.62
C VAL A 43 -1.50 0.78 10.39
N LEU A 44 -0.81 -0.26 9.91
CA LEU A 44 -0.06 -0.23 8.65
C LEU A 44 -1.01 -0.50 7.49
N GLY A 45 -0.89 0.32 6.44
CA GLY A 45 -1.64 0.14 5.21
C GLY A 45 -1.09 -0.99 4.33
N GLY A 46 -1.75 -1.11 3.18
CA GLY A 46 -1.34 -1.96 2.08
C GLY A 46 -2.00 -1.47 0.80
N LEU A 47 -1.33 -1.66 -0.33
CA LEU A 47 -1.85 -1.36 -1.66
C LEU A 47 -1.92 -2.65 -2.45
N TYR A 48 -3.09 -2.91 -3.03
CA TYR A 48 -3.35 -4.10 -3.84
C TYR A 48 -3.80 -3.70 -5.23
N VAL A 49 -3.32 -4.40 -6.24
CA VAL A 49 -3.89 -4.36 -7.59
C VAL A 49 -4.51 -5.72 -7.83
N ILE A 50 -5.81 -5.74 -8.06
CA ILE A 50 -6.60 -6.96 -8.26
C ILE A 50 -7.15 -6.92 -9.69
N GLY A 51 -6.90 -7.98 -10.45
CA GLY A 51 -7.40 -8.13 -11.81
C GLY A 51 -8.84 -8.67 -11.86
N PRO A 52 -9.54 -8.51 -12.99
CA PRO A 52 -10.86 -9.07 -13.24
C PRO A 52 -10.93 -10.60 -13.07
N GLU A 53 -12.12 -11.06 -12.74
CA GLU A 53 -12.49 -12.49 -12.69
C GLU A 53 -11.50 -13.36 -11.89
N ASN A 54 -10.84 -14.30 -12.57
CA ASN A 54 -9.90 -15.27 -12.03
C ASN A 54 -8.43 -14.82 -12.16
N GLN A 55 -8.17 -13.57 -12.55
CA GLN A 55 -6.80 -13.06 -12.68
C GLN A 55 -6.12 -12.89 -11.32
N GLY A 56 -6.90 -12.64 -10.25
CA GLY A 56 -6.39 -12.61 -8.88
C GLY A 56 -5.58 -11.33 -8.56
N ILE A 57 -4.65 -11.45 -7.61
CA ILE A 57 -3.84 -10.31 -7.12
C ILE A 57 -2.61 -10.13 -8.02
N LEU A 58 -2.51 -8.99 -8.68
CA LEU A 58 -1.42 -8.62 -9.59
C LEU A 58 -0.30 -7.86 -8.89
N LEU A 59 -0.61 -7.18 -7.78
CA LEU A 59 0.38 -6.52 -6.93
C LEU A 59 -0.11 -6.51 -5.49
N GLU A 60 0.82 -6.81 -4.59
CA GLU A 60 0.66 -6.63 -3.16
C GLU A 60 1.84 -5.78 -2.67
N HIS A 61 1.54 -4.60 -2.16
CA HIS A 61 2.50 -3.73 -1.52
C HIS A 61 2.10 -3.53 -0.07
N HIS A 62 2.91 -4.07 0.82
CA HIS A 62 2.74 -3.96 2.24
C HIS A 62 3.54 -2.80 2.78
N GLU A 63 2.85 -1.82 3.35
CA GLU A 63 3.50 -0.71 4.04
C GLU A 63 4.34 -1.28 5.18
N LYS A 64 5.66 -1.06 5.15
CA LYS A 64 6.59 -1.56 6.18
C LYS A 64 6.63 -0.62 7.39
N GLU A 65 6.45 0.66 7.13
CA GLU A 65 6.54 1.77 8.07
C GLU A 65 5.57 2.86 7.70
N PHE A 66 5.13 3.64 8.67
CA PHE A 66 4.21 4.73 8.40
C PHE A 66 4.80 5.74 7.39
N GLY A 67 4.10 5.90 6.26
CA GLY A 67 4.51 6.73 5.14
C GLY A 67 5.49 6.05 4.17
N ASP A 68 5.70 4.74 4.27
CA ASP A 68 6.29 3.93 3.20
C ASP A 68 5.33 3.92 2.00
N LYS A 69 5.85 4.25 0.82
CA LYS A 69 5.04 4.49 -0.36
C LYS A 69 5.30 3.42 -1.40
N ALA A 70 4.23 2.89 -1.98
CA ALA A 70 4.33 2.07 -3.17
C ALA A 70 5.01 2.86 -4.31
N ALA A 71 5.93 2.22 -5.02
CA ALA A 71 6.53 2.81 -6.20
C ALA A 71 5.48 2.92 -7.32
N LEU A 72 5.21 4.14 -7.78
CA LEU A 72 4.17 4.41 -8.77
C LEU A 72 4.40 3.64 -10.09
N SER A 73 5.66 3.43 -10.49
CA SER A 73 6.04 2.66 -11.66
C SER A 73 5.62 1.19 -11.57
N VAL A 74 5.75 0.59 -10.38
CA VAL A 74 5.35 -0.80 -10.11
C VAL A 74 3.83 -0.91 -10.15
N VAL A 75 3.12 0.05 -9.55
CA VAL A 75 1.66 0.11 -9.60
C VAL A 75 1.17 0.25 -11.04
N ARG A 76 1.75 1.17 -11.82
CA ARG A 76 1.37 1.38 -13.23
C ARG A 76 1.63 0.14 -14.08
N THR A 77 2.75 -0.54 -13.84
CA THR A 77 3.07 -1.81 -14.52
C THR A 77 2.04 -2.88 -14.17
N ALA A 78 1.70 -3.03 -12.89
CA ALA A 78 0.71 -4.01 -12.45
C ALA A 78 -0.68 -3.73 -13.06
N VAL A 79 -1.09 -2.46 -13.09
CA VAL A 79 -2.36 -2.05 -13.74
C VAL A 79 -2.33 -2.35 -15.24
N SER A 80 -1.21 -2.10 -15.93
CA SER A 80 -1.10 -2.41 -17.37
C SER A 80 -1.20 -3.90 -17.70
N ARG A 81 -0.98 -4.79 -16.73
CA ARG A 81 -1.09 -6.25 -16.91
C ARG A 81 -2.54 -6.74 -16.82
N ILE A 82 -3.47 -5.93 -16.34
CA ILE A 82 -4.89 -6.28 -16.20
C ILE A 82 -5.46 -6.76 -17.55
N GLN A 83 -5.33 -5.96 -18.61
CA GLN A 83 -5.92 -6.28 -19.92
C GLN A 83 -5.13 -7.31 -20.75
N LYS A 84 -3.79 -7.35 -20.62
CA LYS A 84 -2.95 -8.25 -21.43
C LYS A 84 -3.19 -9.75 -21.19
N THR A 85 -3.67 -10.12 -20.00
CA THR A 85 -3.89 -11.53 -19.67
C THR A 85 -5.18 -12.08 -20.30
N GLU A 86 -6.15 -11.24 -20.64
CA GLU A 86 -7.36 -11.66 -21.35
C GLU A 86 -7.05 -11.98 -22.82
N GLU A 87 -6.34 -11.10 -23.53
CA GLU A 87 -5.98 -11.29 -24.95
C GLU A 87 -5.04 -12.49 -25.23
N THR A 88 -4.30 -12.97 -24.22
CA THR A 88 -3.39 -14.13 -24.38
C THR A 88 -4.10 -15.47 -24.14
N ARG A 89 -5.31 -15.48 -23.57
CA ARG A 89 -6.06 -16.72 -23.31
C ARG A 89 -6.94 -17.15 -24.48
N ASP A 90 -7.20 -16.25 -25.43
CA ASP A 90 -8.04 -16.48 -26.60
C ASP A 90 -7.24 -16.73 -27.91
N ASN A 91 -5.95 -17.14 -27.79
CA ASN A 91 -5.11 -17.60 -28.92
C ASN A 91 -4.57 -19.01 -28.69
#